data_AF-A0A954J415-F1
#
_entry.id   AF-A0A954J415-F1
#
_cell.length_a   1.000
_cell.length_b   1.000
_cell.length_c   1.000
_cell.angle_alpha   90.00
_cell.angle_beta   90.00
_cell.angle_gamma   90.00
#
_symmetry.space_group_name_H-M   'P 1'
#
loop_
_entity.id
_entity.type
_entity.pdbx_description
1 polymer ?
#
loop_
_entity_poly.entity_id
_entity_poly.type
_entity_poly.pdbx_seq_one_letter_code
_entity_poly.pdbx_strand_id
1 'polypeptide(L)'
;MKIHIRPVRALSYLLIVFGILACVVQPSVDDVRQHRWWSGLGPVLPHDTFPADCSLCHLGEDWHELRESFHFDHEAETGVALLGAHANASCLRCHNDRGPVATFAARGCGGCHEDVHIGQLGQDCLKCHQRQTWEPIGMLAQHNRTRFPLVGVHAATACRRCHEGAEIGRFKPISTECHTCHAADLARANNPNHIAFGWTRNCDDCHVPTTWTQAEVR
;
A
#
# COMPACT_ATOMS: atom_id res chain seq x y z
N MET A 1 -17.00 -53.68 68.78
CA MET A 1 -18.36 -53.11 68.77
C MET A 1 -18.40 -51.95 67.77
N LYS A 2 -19.20 -52.11 66.71
CA LYS A 2 -19.75 -51.14 65.73
C LYS A 2 -18.83 -50.06 65.10
N ILE A 3 -18.63 -50.24 63.79
CA ILE A 3 -18.27 -49.24 62.78
C ILE A 3 -19.37 -48.17 62.70
N HIS A 4 -18.99 -46.88 62.59
CA HIS A 4 -19.80 -45.85 61.92
C HIS A 4 -18.90 -44.80 61.25
N ILE A 5 -18.98 -44.76 59.91
CA ILE A 5 -18.41 -43.77 59.00
C ILE A 5 -19.55 -42.84 58.59
N ARG A 6 -19.38 -41.51 58.63
CA ARG A 6 -20.10 -40.44 57.85
C ARG A 6 -19.50 -39.05 58.21
N PRO A 7 -19.66 -37.97 57.40
CA PRO A 7 -19.00 -37.73 56.12
C PRO A 7 -18.37 -36.31 56.01
N VAL A 8 -17.67 -36.09 54.90
CA VAL A 8 -17.06 -34.83 54.43
C VAL A 8 -18.10 -33.73 54.18
N ARG A 9 -17.79 -32.48 54.54
CA ARG A 9 -18.42 -31.26 53.99
C ARG A 9 -17.32 -30.30 53.53
N ALA A 10 -17.06 -30.29 52.23
CA ALA A 10 -16.29 -29.25 51.57
C ALA A 10 -17.17 -28.01 51.43
N LEU A 11 -16.68 -26.86 51.91
CA LEU A 11 -17.33 -25.57 51.72
C LEU A 11 -16.97 -25.02 50.34
N SER A 12 -17.99 -24.86 49.50
CA SER A 12 -17.92 -24.25 48.18
C SER A 12 -17.72 -22.73 48.29
N TYR A 13 -16.58 -22.22 47.82
CA TYR A 13 -16.42 -20.80 47.50
C TYR A 13 -16.58 -20.63 45.98
N LEU A 14 -17.71 -20.05 45.59
CA LEU A 14 -18.03 -19.68 44.22
C LEU A 14 -17.32 -18.34 43.90
N LEU A 15 -16.15 -18.40 43.27
CA LEU A 15 -15.53 -17.22 42.66
C LEU A 15 -16.10 -17.03 41.25
N ILE A 16 -17.00 -16.07 41.13
CA ILE A 16 -17.52 -15.59 39.84
C ILE A 16 -16.40 -14.79 39.17
N VAL A 17 -15.69 -15.42 38.23
CA VAL A 17 -14.79 -14.71 37.31
C VAL A 17 -15.64 -14.26 36.12
N PHE A 18 -16.10 -13.01 36.18
CA PHE A 18 -16.68 -12.31 35.03
C PHE A 18 -15.59 -12.10 33.98
N GLY A 19 -15.88 -12.50 32.74
CA GLY A 19 -14.89 -12.62 31.69
C GLY A 19 -14.40 -11.31 31.08
N ILE A 20 -13.27 -11.42 30.39
CA ILE A 20 -12.97 -10.67 29.17
C ILE A 20 -12.30 -11.68 28.24
N LEU A 21 -13.12 -12.44 27.50
CA LEU A 21 -12.63 -13.12 26.31
C LEU A 21 -12.49 -12.02 25.26
N ALA A 22 -11.32 -11.38 25.20
CA ALA A 22 -10.97 -10.53 24.09
C ALA A 22 -10.82 -11.44 22.87
N CYS A 23 -11.92 -11.67 22.16
CA CYS A 23 -11.88 -12.18 20.80
C CYS A 23 -11.05 -11.17 19.99
N VAL A 24 -9.77 -11.46 19.82
CA VAL A 24 -8.98 -10.87 18.75
C VAL A 24 -9.58 -11.46 17.47
N VAL A 25 -10.64 -10.80 16.98
CA VAL A 25 -11.14 -11.02 15.63
C VAL A 25 -10.05 -10.49 14.72
N GLN A 26 -9.16 -11.38 14.28
CA GLN A 26 -8.36 -11.10 13.10
C GLN A 26 -9.37 -10.88 11.96
N PRO A 27 -9.32 -9.77 11.21
CA PRO A 27 -10.09 -9.69 9.98
C PRO A 27 -9.59 -10.82 9.09
N SER A 28 -10.46 -11.80 8.81
CA SER A 28 -10.19 -12.75 7.74
C SER A 28 -10.06 -11.94 6.45
N VAL A 29 -9.18 -12.39 5.56
CA VAL A 29 -8.98 -11.86 4.20
C VAL A 29 -10.22 -11.99 3.30
N ASP A 30 -11.38 -12.31 3.88
CA ASP A 30 -12.66 -12.55 3.22
C ASP A 30 -13.63 -11.35 3.29
N ASP A 31 -13.26 -10.22 3.90
CA ASP A 31 -14.11 -9.01 3.92
C ASP A 31 -13.96 -8.11 2.67
N VAL A 32 -13.65 -8.72 1.52
CA VAL A 32 -14.26 -8.23 0.28
C VAL A 32 -15.62 -8.89 0.24
N ARG A 33 -16.68 -8.18 0.65
CA ARG A 33 -18.07 -8.62 0.48
C ARG A 33 -18.18 -9.31 -0.88
N GLN A 34 -18.31 -10.63 -0.87
CA GLN A 34 -18.68 -11.39 -2.06
C GLN A 34 -20.06 -10.85 -2.43
N HIS A 35 -20.08 -9.91 -3.36
CA HIS A 35 -21.33 -9.36 -3.88
C HIS A 35 -22.08 -10.54 -4.50
N ARG A 36 -23.04 -11.07 -3.73
CA ARG A 36 -24.16 -11.83 -4.28
C ARG A 36 -24.73 -10.98 -5.40
N TRP A 37 -24.97 -11.64 -6.53
CA TRP A 37 -25.56 -11.09 -7.76
C TRP A 37 -26.42 -9.83 -7.51
N TRP A 38 -25.96 -8.69 -8.04
CA TRP A 38 -26.69 -7.41 -8.01
C TRP A 38 -26.99 -6.97 -9.44
N SER A 39 -28.28 -6.81 -9.75
CA SER A 39 -28.79 -6.43 -11.07
C SER A 39 -28.45 -4.98 -11.49
N GLY A 40 -27.78 -4.19 -10.64
CA GLY A 40 -27.39 -2.80 -10.90
C GLY A 40 -26.07 -2.60 -11.66
N LEU A 41 -25.30 -3.65 -11.95
CA LEU A 41 -24.03 -3.60 -12.70
C LEU A 41 -24.02 -4.44 -13.99
N GLY A 42 -25.17 -4.95 -14.42
CA GLY A 42 -25.28 -5.77 -15.64
C GLY A 42 -24.49 -7.09 -15.60
N PRO A 43 -24.60 -7.94 -16.64
CA PRO A 43 -23.82 -9.18 -16.73
C PRO A 43 -22.35 -8.85 -16.99
N VAL A 44 -21.48 -9.37 -16.11
CA VAL A 44 -20.08 -8.92 -16.00
C VAL A 44 -19.17 -9.56 -17.08
N LEU A 45 -19.64 -10.59 -17.79
CA LEU A 45 -19.17 -10.98 -19.11
C LEU A 45 -20.39 -10.97 -20.05
N PRO A 46 -20.30 -10.37 -21.25
CA PRO A 46 -21.37 -10.51 -22.24
C PRO A 46 -21.38 -11.95 -22.77
N HIS A 47 -22.22 -12.80 -22.18
CA HIS A 47 -22.41 -14.21 -22.55
C HIS A 47 -23.00 -14.37 -23.96
N ASP A 48 -23.60 -13.30 -24.46
CA ASP A 48 -24.15 -13.10 -25.79
C ASP A 48 -23.08 -12.78 -26.86
N THR A 49 -21.88 -12.37 -26.44
CA THR A 49 -20.76 -12.07 -27.37
C THR A 49 -19.51 -12.89 -27.08
N PHE A 50 -19.54 -13.74 -26.06
CA PHE A 50 -18.44 -14.64 -25.73
C PHE A 50 -18.37 -15.76 -26.78
N PRO A 51 -17.26 -15.90 -27.53
CA PRO A 51 -17.18 -16.78 -28.70
C PRO A 51 -16.95 -18.26 -28.33
N ALA A 52 -17.42 -18.72 -27.17
CA ALA A 52 -17.26 -20.10 -26.73
C ALA A 52 -18.50 -20.64 -26.02
N ASP A 53 -18.66 -21.96 -26.06
CA ASP A 53 -19.78 -22.66 -25.42
C ASP A 53 -19.76 -22.49 -23.90
N CYS A 54 -20.93 -22.37 -23.28
CA CYS A 54 -21.09 -22.20 -21.84
C CYS A 54 -20.42 -23.32 -21.02
N SER A 55 -20.35 -24.53 -21.59
CA SER A 55 -19.70 -25.72 -21.01
C SER A 55 -18.17 -25.63 -20.92
N LEU A 56 -17.57 -24.61 -21.56
CA LEU A 56 -16.17 -24.26 -21.37
C LEU A 56 -15.92 -23.90 -19.90
N CYS A 57 -16.83 -23.14 -19.29
CA CYS A 57 -16.63 -22.54 -17.97
C CYS A 57 -17.56 -23.12 -16.89
N HIS A 58 -18.71 -23.68 -17.25
CA HIS A 58 -19.72 -24.17 -16.30
C HIS A 58 -19.92 -25.70 -16.34
N LEU A 59 -20.34 -26.29 -15.21
CA LEU A 59 -20.76 -27.69 -15.13
C LEU A 59 -22.30 -27.79 -15.15
N GLY A 60 -22.87 -28.39 -16.20
CA GLY A 60 -24.28 -28.81 -16.21
C GLY A 60 -25.29 -27.65 -16.15
N GLU A 61 -26.40 -27.85 -15.42
CA GLU A 61 -27.49 -26.86 -15.30
C GLU A 61 -27.25 -25.81 -14.20
N ASP A 62 -26.11 -25.84 -13.50
CA ASP A 62 -25.73 -24.83 -12.53
C ASP A 62 -24.70 -23.85 -13.11
N TRP A 63 -25.19 -22.65 -13.40
CA TRP A 63 -24.45 -21.57 -14.04
C TRP A 63 -23.77 -20.63 -13.04
N HIS A 64 -23.87 -20.91 -11.73
CA HIS A 64 -23.26 -20.10 -10.69
C HIS A 64 -21.89 -20.62 -10.25
N GLU A 65 -21.52 -21.85 -10.65
CA GLU A 65 -20.23 -22.46 -10.34
C GLU A 65 -19.38 -22.61 -11.62
N LEU A 66 -18.10 -22.24 -11.49
CA LEU A 66 -17.09 -22.52 -12.51
C LEU A 66 -16.57 -23.94 -12.33
N ARG A 67 -16.20 -24.62 -13.43
CA ARG A 67 -15.54 -25.93 -13.34
C ARG A 67 -14.26 -25.78 -12.52
N GLU A 68 -14.03 -26.67 -11.56
CA GLU A 68 -12.79 -26.65 -10.76
C GLU A 68 -11.53 -26.79 -11.64
N SER A 69 -11.64 -27.53 -12.76
CA SER A 69 -10.59 -27.69 -13.75
C SER A 69 -10.52 -26.54 -14.78
N PHE A 70 -11.32 -25.48 -14.62
CA PHE A 70 -11.30 -24.38 -15.57
C PHE A 70 -10.00 -23.59 -15.39
N HIS A 71 -9.15 -23.66 -16.41
CA HIS A 71 -7.94 -22.87 -16.52
C HIS A 71 -7.97 -22.13 -17.85
N PHE A 72 -7.77 -20.83 -17.82
CA PHE A 72 -7.68 -19.99 -19.02
C PHE A 72 -6.29 -19.39 -19.10
N ASP A 73 -5.51 -19.81 -20.10
CA ASP A 73 -4.19 -19.26 -20.34
C ASP A 73 -4.31 -17.95 -21.13
N HIS A 74 -4.30 -16.82 -20.41
CA HIS A 74 -4.52 -15.52 -21.02
C HIS A 74 -3.43 -15.16 -22.04
N GLU A 75 -2.19 -15.62 -21.86
CA GLU A 75 -1.10 -15.35 -22.80
C GLU A 75 -1.25 -16.19 -24.06
N ALA A 76 -1.53 -17.49 -23.93
CA ALA A 76 -1.71 -18.38 -25.08
C ALA A 76 -2.94 -17.98 -25.93
N GLU A 77 -4.04 -17.59 -25.28
CA GLU A 77 -5.31 -17.34 -25.96
C GLU A 77 -5.44 -15.89 -26.50
N THR A 78 -4.80 -14.91 -25.86
CA THR A 78 -4.95 -13.48 -26.21
C THR A 78 -3.64 -12.77 -26.56
N GLY A 79 -2.49 -13.39 -26.30
CA GLY A 79 -1.18 -12.76 -26.40
C GLY A 79 -0.85 -11.80 -25.25
N VAL A 80 -1.71 -11.68 -24.23
CA VAL A 80 -1.52 -10.78 -23.09
C VAL A 80 -1.16 -11.59 -21.85
N ALA A 81 0.09 -11.48 -21.41
CA ALA A 81 0.55 -12.09 -20.17
C ALA A 81 0.05 -11.29 -18.96
N LEU A 82 -0.71 -11.95 -18.07
CA LEU A 82 -1.07 -11.40 -16.77
C LEU A 82 0.10 -11.62 -15.80
N LEU A 83 0.76 -10.54 -15.39
CA LEU A 83 1.96 -10.59 -14.57
C LEU A 83 1.75 -10.00 -13.18
N GLY A 84 2.43 -10.58 -12.19
CA GLY A 84 2.40 -10.09 -10.81
C GLY A 84 1.01 -10.20 -10.20
N ALA A 85 0.54 -9.13 -9.56
CA ALA A 85 -0.78 -9.11 -8.92
C ALA A 85 -1.94 -9.35 -9.90
N HIS A 86 -1.75 -9.05 -11.19
CA HIS A 86 -2.78 -9.28 -12.22
C HIS A 86 -3.03 -10.76 -12.51
N ALA A 87 -2.03 -11.63 -12.32
CA ALA A 87 -2.18 -13.08 -12.53
C ALA A 87 -3.17 -13.71 -11.54
N ASN A 88 -3.33 -13.09 -10.37
CA ASN A 88 -4.23 -13.56 -9.31
C ASN A 88 -5.54 -12.76 -9.26
N ALA A 89 -5.76 -11.84 -10.21
CA ALA A 89 -6.98 -11.05 -10.26
C ALA A 89 -8.14 -11.91 -10.76
N SER A 90 -9.32 -11.78 -10.13
CA SER A 90 -10.52 -12.41 -10.69
C SER A 90 -10.87 -11.78 -12.04
N CYS A 91 -11.40 -12.59 -12.97
CA CYS A 91 -11.69 -12.18 -14.35
C CYS A 91 -12.51 -10.89 -14.40
N LEU A 92 -13.48 -10.76 -13.48
CA LEU A 92 -14.42 -9.65 -13.41
C LEU A 92 -13.78 -8.30 -13.00
N ARG A 93 -12.56 -8.31 -12.45
CA ARG A 93 -11.85 -7.05 -12.16
C ARG A 93 -11.49 -6.29 -13.43
N CYS A 94 -11.30 -7.00 -14.54
CA CYS A 94 -10.96 -6.41 -15.84
C CYS A 94 -12.13 -6.52 -16.82
N HIS A 95 -12.72 -7.72 -16.96
CA HIS A 95 -13.89 -7.93 -17.80
C HIS A 95 -15.12 -7.51 -17.02
N ASN A 96 -15.56 -6.27 -17.21
CA ASN A 96 -16.75 -5.72 -16.58
C ASN A 96 -17.47 -4.71 -17.49
N ASP A 97 -18.52 -4.11 -16.96
CA ASP A 97 -19.40 -3.14 -17.61
C ASP A 97 -18.72 -1.83 -18.04
N ARG A 98 -17.45 -1.60 -17.67
CA ARG A 98 -16.64 -0.46 -18.17
C ARG A 98 -16.30 -0.56 -19.66
N GLY A 99 -16.53 -1.72 -20.28
CA GLY A 99 -16.33 -1.95 -21.70
C GLY A 99 -15.03 -2.69 -22.03
N PRO A 100 -14.55 -2.61 -23.28
CA PRO A 100 -13.45 -3.45 -23.75
C PRO A 100 -12.15 -3.24 -22.97
N VAL A 101 -11.52 -4.35 -22.56
CA VAL A 101 -10.27 -4.35 -21.78
C VAL A 101 -9.15 -3.56 -22.45
N ALA A 102 -9.03 -3.69 -23.77
CA ALA A 102 -8.04 -2.99 -24.56
C ALA A 102 -8.13 -1.45 -24.43
N THR A 103 -9.34 -0.89 -24.28
CA THR A 103 -9.56 0.56 -24.22
C THR A 103 -8.92 1.18 -22.98
N PHE A 104 -9.08 0.54 -21.82
CA PHE A 104 -8.48 1.03 -20.58
C PHE A 104 -7.01 0.60 -20.46
N ALA A 105 -6.64 -0.58 -20.93
CA ALA A 105 -5.24 -1.02 -20.93
C ALA A 105 -4.35 -0.09 -21.77
N ALA A 106 -4.87 0.47 -22.86
CA ALA A 106 -4.18 1.48 -23.67
C ALA A 106 -3.83 2.78 -22.91
N ARG A 107 -4.50 3.06 -21.79
CA ARG A 107 -4.21 4.20 -20.91
C ARG A 107 -3.17 3.87 -19.83
N GLY A 108 -2.59 2.67 -19.87
CA GLY A 108 -1.64 2.18 -18.87
C GLY A 108 -2.30 1.97 -17.51
N CYS A 109 -1.53 2.12 -16.44
CA CYS A 109 -1.98 1.87 -15.06
C CYS A 109 -3.22 2.70 -14.70
N GLY A 110 -3.24 3.98 -15.10
CA GLY A 110 -4.34 4.92 -14.86
C GLY A 110 -5.64 4.59 -15.57
N GLY A 111 -5.66 3.62 -16.49
CA GLY A 111 -6.89 3.15 -17.11
C GLY A 111 -7.80 2.38 -16.16
N CYS A 112 -7.22 1.73 -15.14
CA CYS A 112 -7.94 0.95 -14.14
C CYS A 112 -7.70 1.42 -12.70
N HIS A 113 -6.49 1.93 -12.43
CA HIS A 113 -6.07 2.32 -11.09
C HIS A 113 -6.17 3.83 -10.93
N GLU A 114 -6.78 4.27 -9.84
CA GLU A 114 -6.80 5.68 -9.46
C GLU A 114 -5.39 6.12 -9.03
N ASP A 115 -4.99 7.33 -9.46
CA ASP A 115 -3.73 7.92 -9.03
C ASP A 115 -3.90 8.64 -7.68
N VAL A 116 -3.54 7.95 -6.60
CA VAL A 116 -3.52 8.50 -5.24
C VAL A 116 -2.56 9.69 -5.08
N HIS A 117 -1.58 9.82 -5.99
CA HIS A 117 -0.65 10.94 -6.02
C HIS A 117 -1.20 12.18 -6.72
N ILE A 118 -2.43 12.12 -7.25
CA ILE A 118 -3.14 13.24 -7.89
C ILE A 118 -2.28 13.98 -8.93
N GLY A 119 -1.52 13.23 -9.72
CA GLY A 119 -0.64 13.71 -10.78
C GLY A 119 0.70 14.28 -10.30
N GLN A 120 1.01 14.28 -9.00
CA GLN A 120 2.23 14.90 -8.46
C GLN A 120 3.52 14.17 -8.86
N LEU A 121 3.45 12.86 -9.12
CA LEU A 121 4.61 12.01 -9.42
C LEU A 121 4.67 11.56 -10.90
N GLY A 122 3.74 12.02 -11.73
CA GLY A 122 3.60 11.59 -13.12
C GLY A 122 2.93 10.22 -13.28
N GLN A 123 2.88 9.72 -14.52
CA GLN A 123 2.10 8.53 -14.90
C GLN A 123 2.92 7.23 -14.99
N ASP A 124 4.23 7.32 -14.79
CA ASP A 124 5.12 6.15 -14.83
C ASP A 124 5.19 5.49 -13.45
N CYS A 125 4.11 4.78 -13.11
CA CYS A 125 3.93 4.16 -11.79
C CYS A 125 5.06 3.20 -11.45
N LEU A 126 5.65 2.52 -12.45
CA LEU A 126 6.68 1.49 -12.24
C LEU A 126 8.06 2.06 -11.86
N LYS A 127 8.24 3.39 -11.87
CA LYS A 127 9.39 4.03 -11.23
C LYS A 127 9.42 3.82 -9.73
N CYS A 128 8.25 3.65 -9.12
CA CYS A 128 8.09 3.57 -7.67
C CYS A 128 7.29 2.35 -7.23
N HIS A 129 6.42 1.77 -8.04
CA HIS A 129 5.61 0.61 -7.66
C HIS A 129 6.02 -0.64 -8.42
N GLN A 130 6.12 -1.77 -7.71
CA GLN A 130 6.38 -3.05 -8.36
C GLN A 130 5.09 -3.75 -8.80
N ARG A 131 5.12 -4.43 -9.96
CA ARG A 131 3.95 -5.11 -10.55
C ARG A 131 3.41 -6.26 -9.69
N GLN A 132 4.26 -6.84 -8.85
CA GLN A 132 3.95 -8.05 -8.08
C GLN A 132 3.07 -7.76 -6.86
N THR A 133 3.40 -6.73 -6.09
CA THR A 133 2.72 -6.43 -4.82
C THR A 133 2.20 -4.99 -4.74
N TRP A 134 2.51 -4.15 -5.73
CA TRP A 134 2.29 -2.71 -5.70
C TRP A 134 3.06 -1.98 -4.59
N GLU A 135 3.99 -2.65 -3.91
CA GLU A 135 4.79 -2.01 -2.87
C GLU A 135 5.68 -0.91 -3.46
N PRO A 136 5.84 0.21 -2.71
CA PRO A 136 6.72 1.29 -3.10
C PRO A 136 8.20 0.86 -2.98
N ILE A 137 8.98 1.15 -4.01
CA ILE A 137 10.40 0.84 -4.15
C ILE A 137 11.18 2.06 -4.65
N GLY A 138 12.49 2.07 -4.37
CA GLY A 138 13.41 2.99 -5.03
C GLY A 138 13.36 4.45 -4.56
N MET A 139 12.64 4.80 -3.49
CA MET A 139 12.50 6.18 -3.00
C MET A 139 13.83 6.90 -2.80
N LEU A 140 14.86 6.23 -2.28
CA LEU A 140 16.21 6.80 -2.13
C LEU A 140 16.84 7.11 -3.50
N ALA A 141 16.74 6.18 -4.44
CA ALA A 141 17.25 6.37 -5.80
C ALA A 141 16.50 7.49 -6.54
N GLN A 142 15.20 7.65 -6.30
CA GLN A 142 14.42 8.76 -6.86
C GLN A 142 14.87 10.10 -6.26
N HIS A 143 15.07 10.18 -4.94
CA HIS A 143 15.58 11.41 -4.32
C HIS A 143 16.99 11.78 -4.82
N ASN A 144 17.85 10.80 -5.10
CA ASN A 144 19.18 11.03 -5.66
C ASN A 144 19.16 11.67 -7.07
N ARG A 145 18.00 11.69 -7.74
CA ARG A 145 17.78 12.38 -9.03
C ARG A 145 17.17 13.77 -8.87
N THR A 146 16.93 14.20 -7.63
CA THR A 146 16.40 15.51 -7.30
C THR A 146 17.51 16.43 -6.78
N ARG A 147 17.16 17.68 -6.47
CA ARG A 147 18.07 18.61 -5.78
C ARG A 147 18.26 18.31 -4.30
N PHE A 148 17.62 17.26 -3.76
CA PHE A 148 17.77 16.86 -2.36
C PHE A 148 18.01 15.35 -2.24
N PRO A 149 19.24 14.88 -2.53
CA PRO A 149 19.63 13.51 -2.26
C PRO A 149 19.52 13.20 -0.76
N LEU A 150 18.84 12.11 -0.42
CA LEU A 150 18.70 11.69 0.97
C LEU A 150 19.99 11.00 1.43
N VAL A 151 20.66 11.60 2.41
CA VAL A 151 21.90 11.09 3.01
C VAL A 151 21.83 11.10 4.53
N GLY A 152 22.55 10.19 5.18
CA GLY A 152 22.59 10.09 6.63
C GLY A 152 21.20 9.98 7.25
N VAL A 153 20.92 10.81 8.26
CA VAL A 153 19.64 10.80 8.97
C VAL A 153 18.44 11.18 8.10
N HIS A 154 18.64 11.97 7.04
CA HIS A 154 17.56 12.31 6.11
C HIS A 154 17.03 11.07 5.38
N ALA A 155 17.90 10.09 5.09
CA ALA A 155 17.51 8.83 4.47
C ALA A 155 16.70 7.92 5.40
N ALA A 156 16.87 8.06 6.71
CA ALA A 156 16.12 7.31 7.73
C ALA A 156 14.89 8.06 8.27
N THR A 157 14.71 9.32 7.88
CA THR A 157 13.61 10.16 8.37
C THR A 157 12.29 9.74 7.73
N ALA A 158 11.23 9.65 8.53
CA ALA A 158 9.91 9.32 8.01
C ALA A 158 9.43 10.37 6.98
N CYS A 159 8.92 9.93 5.83
CA CYS A 159 8.53 10.80 4.71
C CYS A 159 7.64 11.98 5.13
N ARG A 160 6.69 11.73 6.05
CA ARG A 160 5.75 12.74 6.57
C ARG A 160 6.40 13.91 7.29
N ARG A 161 7.65 13.77 7.74
CA ARG A 161 8.42 14.86 8.38
C ARG A 161 8.76 15.97 7.39
N CYS A 162 8.79 15.65 6.10
CA CYS A 162 9.06 16.58 5.01
C CYS A 162 7.81 16.79 4.14
N HIS A 163 7.07 15.72 3.85
CA HIS A 163 5.87 15.73 3.02
C HIS A 163 4.63 15.48 3.88
N GLU A 164 3.98 16.54 4.37
CA GLU A 164 2.84 16.49 5.32
C GLU A 164 1.62 15.66 4.88
N GLY A 165 1.57 15.15 3.66
CA GLY A 165 0.53 14.23 3.20
C GLY A 165 1.05 12.90 2.68
N ALA A 166 2.29 12.52 3.03
CA ALA A 166 2.92 11.29 2.53
C ALA A 166 2.13 10.03 2.87
N GLU A 167 1.47 10.01 4.03
CA GLU A 167 0.64 8.89 4.49
C GLU A 167 -0.60 8.65 3.61
N ILE A 168 -1.06 9.67 2.88
CA ILE A 168 -2.13 9.57 1.89
C ILE A 168 -1.59 9.71 0.45
N GLY A 169 -0.30 9.48 0.25
CA GLY A 169 0.32 9.49 -1.07
C GLY A 169 0.57 10.88 -1.67
N ARG A 170 0.50 11.97 -0.88
CA ARG A 170 0.74 13.33 -1.39
C ARG A 170 2.18 13.76 -1.12
N PHE A 171 2.91 14.02 -2.20
CA PHE A 171 4.32 14.40 -2.22
C PHE A 171 4.49 15.72 -2.96
N LYS A 172 3.89 16.79 -2.42
CA LYS A 172 4.12 18.14 -2.94
C LYS A 172 5.62 18.48 -2.86
N PRO A 173 6.17 19.18 -3.88
CA PRO A 173 7.52 19.70 -3.79
C PRO A 173 7.67 20.61 -2.57
N ILE A 174 8.80 20.47 -1.88
CA ILE A 174 9.17 21.31 -0.75
C ILE A 174 10.46 22.05 -1.06
N SER A 175 10.76 23.06 -0.25
CA SER A 175 12.05 23.73 -0.30
C SER A 175 13.19 22.75 0.01
N THR A 176 14.30 22.88 -0.72
CA THR A 176 15.53 22.13 -0.48
C THR A 176 16.51 22.91 0.42
N GLU A 177 16.15 24.13 0.80
CA GLU A 177 16.96 24.99 1.65
C GLU A 177 17.00 24.47 3.08
N CYS A 178 18.20 24.25 3.64
CA CYS A 178 18.35 23.64 4.95
C CYS A 178 17.61 24.41 6.06
N HIS A 179 17.66 25.75 6.01
CA HIS A 179 17.06 26.62 7.03
C HIS A 179 15.53 26.54 7.08
N THR A 180 14.84 26.02 6.05
CA THR A 180 13.37 25.91 6.11
C THR A 180 12.90 24.84 7.09
N CYS A 181 13.76 23.87 7.42
CA CYS A 181 13.52 22.90 8.50
C CYS A 181 14.40 23.16 9.72
N HIS A 182 15.63 23.62 9.51
CA HIS A 182 16.64 23.82 10.56
C HIS A 182 16.71 25.26 11.09
N ALA A 183 15.63 26.05 10.98
CA ALA A 183 15.60 27.43 11.50
C ALA A 183 15.92 27.51 13.01
N ALA A 184 15.44 26.53 13.78
CA ALA A 184 15.73 26.46 15.21
C ALA A 184 17.21 26.13 15.49
N ASP A 185 17.83 25.30 14.66
CA ASP A 185 19.27 24.99 14.78
C ASP A 185 20.11 26.21 14.41
N LEU A 186 19.76 26.90 13.32
CA LEU A 186 20.39 28.16 12.90
C LEU A 186 20.32 29.23 14.00
N ALA A 187 19.16 29.37 14.65
CA ALA A 187 18.98 30.33 15.75
C ALA A 187 19.77 29.97 17.02
N ARG A 188 20.02 28.67 17.25
CA ARG A 188 20.82 28.19 18.39
C ARG A 188 22.32 28.23 18.13
N ALA A 189 22.75 28.30 16.88
CA ALA A 189 24.16 28.30 16.52
C ALA A 189 24.84 29.61 16.98
N ASN A 190 25.66 29.51 18.03
CA ASN A 190 26.36 30.65 18.64
C ASN A 190 27.89 30.53 18.59
N ASN A 191 28.42 29.41 18.10
CA ASN A 191 29.86 29.18 17.95
C ASN A 191 30.20 28.50 16.61
N PRO A 192 30.37 29.26 15.51
CA PRO A 192 30.18 30.72 15.39
C PRO A 192 28.70 31.14 15.32
N ASN A 193 28.41 32.41 15.61
CA ASN A 193 27.06 32.97 15.48
C ASN A 193 26.72 33.27 14.02
N HIS A 194 26.03 32.33 13.38
CA HIS A 194 25.71 32.38 11.96
C HIS A 194 24.86 33.60 11.57
N ILE A 195 23.92 34.01 12.45
CA ILE A 195 23.04 35.16 12.20
C ILE A 195 23.84 36.46 12.22
N ALA A 196 24.76 36.63 13.18
CA ALA A 196 25.59 37.82 13.27
C ALA A 196 26.52 38.00 12.06
N PHE A 197 26.97 36.90 11.45
CA PHE A 197 27.80 36.91 10.25
C PHE A 197 26.99 36.89 8.94
N GLY A 198 25.66 36.77 8.99
CA GLY A 198 24.81 36.66 7.81
C GLY A 198 24.82 35.29 7.11
N TRP A 199 25.46 34.28 7.69
CA TRP A 199 25.57 32.91 7.17
C TRP A 199 24.27 32.11 7.41
N THR A 200 23.20 32.51 6.73
CA THR A 200 21.84 31.98 6.96
C THR A 200 21.35 31.03 5.87
N ARG A 201 22.15 30.82 4.82
CA ARG A 201 21.86 29.99 3.65
C ARG A 201 23.13 29.23 3.23
N ASN A 202 23.00 28.36 2.22
CA ASN A 202 24.10 27.56 1.67
C ASN A 202 24.87 26.81 2.78
N CYS A 203 24.13 26.15 3.66
CA CYS A 203 24.73 25.49 4.82
C CYS A 203 25.75 24.41 4.40
N ASP A 204 25.56 23.84 3.21
CA ASP A 204 26.41 22.85 2.58
C ASP A 204 27.77 23.37 2.08
N ASP A 205 27.99 24.68 2.05
CA ASP A 205 29.31 25.27 1.80
C ASP A 205 30.32 24.88 2.90
N CYS A 206 29.82 24.67 4.13
CA CYS A 206 30.64 24.32 5.30
C CYS A 206 30.20 23.01 5.97
N HIS A 207 28.90 22.69 5.99
CA HIS A 207 28.36 21.54 6.74
C HIS A 207 28.06 20.35 5.84
N VAL A 208 28.50 19.16 6.27
CA VAL A 208 28.10 17.91 5.61
C VAL A 208 26.76 17.43 6.22
N PRO A 209 25.68 17.25 5.43
CA PRO A 209 24.35 16.90 5.95
C PRO A 209 24.24 15.48 6.51
N THR A 210 25.34 14.71 6.51
CA THR A 210 25.47 13.43 7.21
C THR A 210 26.03 13.58 8.63
N THR A 211 26.78 14.65 8.89
CA THR A 211 27.50 14.92 10.14
C THR A 211 27.38 16.42 10.44
N TRP A 212 26.30 16.80 11.12
CA TRP A 212 25.98 18.20 11.40
C TRP A 212 27.00 18.92 12.31
N THR A 213 27.94 18.17 12.89
CA THR A 213 28.95 18.66 13.85
C THR A 213 30.32 18.95 13.23
N GLN A 214 30.52 18.66 11.95
CA GLN A 214 31.82 18.83 11.29
C GLN A 214 31.67 19.87 10.18
N ALA A 215 31.98 21.12 10.52
CA ALA A 215 32.11 22.19 9.55
C ALA A 215 33.54 22.15 8.99
N GLU A 216 33.67 21.82 7.71
CA GLU A 216 34.95 21.85 7.00
C GLU A 216 34.80 22.90 5.90
N VAL A 217 35.64 23.93 5.95
CA VAL A 217 35.68 24.93 4.87
C VAL A 217 36.25 24.22 3.65
N ARG A 218 35.47 24.13 2.58
CA ARG A 218 35.94 23.63 1.29
C ARG A 218 36.75 24.67 0.52
#